data_AF-A0A6L7CKK0-F1
#
_entry.id   AF-A0A6L7CKK0-F1
#
_cell.length_a   1.000
_cell.length_b   1.000
_cell.length_c   1.000
_cell.angle_alpha   90.00
_cell.angle_beta   90.00
_cell.angle_gamma   90.00
#
_symmetry.space_group_name_H-M   'P 1'
#
loop_
_entity.id
_entity.type
_entity.pdbx_description
1 polymer ?
#
loop_
_entity_poly.entity_id
_entity_poly.type
_entity_poly.pdbx_seq_one_letter_code
_entity_poly.pdbx_strand_id
1 'polypeptide(L)'
;VALGNTINEMDKYYTQENYKDDAFAKGKTLHQTFLKNLEAFEAVAESYHAAIQEINDKRQLAELKNIEEREGKTFHYYSLAVMISAKQINNLISQDKFDAEAAMKKVSELETLVAQAKEADKGGMNFSFINSAGQYQLEAKKYVRRVRDKVPYSDWDKEQLQDANSSWMVDDSFPRALREYNEMVDDYNSLR
;
A
#
# COMPACT_ATOMS: atom_id res chain seq x y z
N VAL A 1 3.86 10.96 23.64
CA VAL A 1 3.45 10.93 25.07
C VAL A 1 2.10 11.60 25.32
N ALA A 2 1.84 12.81 24.80
CA ALA A 2 0.57 13.53 25.02
C ALA A 2 -0.71 12.79 24.54
N LEU A 3 -0.68 12.20 23.34
CA LEU A 3 -1.83 11.44 22.80
C LEU A 3 -2.17 10.22 23.68
N GLY A 4 -1.18 9.39 24.01
CA GLY A 4 -1.38 8.21 24.86
C GLY A 4 -1.94 8.55 26.25
N ASN A 5 -1.49 9.65 26.86
CA ASN A 5 -2.05 10.12 28.12
C ASN A 5 -3.53 10.52 28.00
N THR A 6 -3.90 11.17 26.88
CA THR A 6 -5.29 11.58 26.63
C THR A 6 -6.19 10.37 26.42
N ILE A 7 -5.71 9.36 25.68
CA ILE A 7 -6.42 8.09 25.48
C ILE A 7 -6.69 7.40 26.83
N ASN A 8 -5.67 7.30 27.68
CA ASN A 8 -5.81 6.69 29.01
C ASN A 8 -6.81 7.45 29.89
N GLU A 9 -6.82 8.79 29.82
CA GLU A 9 -7.77 9.60 30.58
C GLU A 9 -9.21 9.46 30.07
N MET A 10 -9.39 9.39 28.75
CA MET A 10 -10.69 9.12 28.13
C MET A 10 -11.21 7.74 28.51
N ASP A 11 -10.38 6.71 28.39
CA ASP A 11 -10.72 5.34 28.75
C ASP A 11 -11.21 5.27 30.21
N LYS A 12 -10.45 5.87 31.14
CA LYS A 12 -10.85 5.97 32.55
C LYS A 12 -12.19 6.70 32.72
N TYR A 13 -12.39 7.84 32.06
CA TYR A 13 -13.60 8.65 32.18
C TYR A 13 -14.86 7.90 31.72
N TYR A 14 -14.78 7.17 30.61
CA TYR A 14 -15.91 6.40 30.09
C TYR A 14 -16.14 5.10 30.88
N THR A 15 -15.07 4.41 31.26
CA THR A 15 -15.15 3.18 32.08
C THR A 15 -15.76 3.45 33.46
N GLN A 16 -15.46 4.62 34.05
CA GLN A 16 -16.05 5.03 35.33
C GLN A 16 -17.46 5.61 35.21
N GLU A 17 -17.99 5.71 33.99
CA GLU A 17 -19.30 6.33 33.69
C GLU A 17 -19.47 7.77 34.15
N ASN A 18 -18.37 8.51 34.41
CA ASN A 18 -18.39 9.89 34.92
C ASN A 18 -19.17 10.87 34.01
N TYR A 19 -19.40 10.49 32.75
CA TYR A 19 -20.27 11.23 31.83
C TYR A 19 -21.73 11.33 32.29
N LYS A 20 -22.20 10.39 33.11
CA LYS A 20 -23.52 10.43 33.75
C LYS A 20 -23.57 11.48 34.85
N ASP A 21 -22.43 11.76 35.49
CA ASP A 21 -22.33 12.67 36.63
C ASP A 21 -22.12 14.12 36.20
N ASP A 22 -21.45 14.35 35.07
CA ASP A 22 -21.09 15.70 34.60
C ASP A 22 -21.80 16.12 33.31
N ALA A 23 -22.79 15.34 32.87
CA ALA A 23 -23.53 15.55 31.62
C ALA A 23 -22.61 15.76 30.39
N PHE A 24 -21.53 14.98 30.30
CA PHE A 24 -20.51 15.01 29.24
C PHE A 24 -19.61 16.24 29.21
N ALA A 25 -19.58 17.07 30.26
CA ALA A 25 -18.76 18.28 30.28
C ALA A 25 -17.26 17.97 30.10
N LYS A 26 -16.72 17.02 30.87
CA LYS A 26 -15.32 16.59 30.73
C LYS A 26 -15.10 15.82 29.44
N GLY A 27 -16.05 14.98 29.03
CA GLY A 27 -15.99 14.26 27.76
C GLY A 27 -15.75 15.17 26.56
N LYS A 28 -16.50 16.28 26.45
CA LYS A 28 -16.30 17.28 25.37
C LYS A 28 -14.89 17.86 25.36
N THR A 29 -14.36 18.21 26.53
CA THR A 29 -13.01 18.76 26.67
C THR A 29 -11.93 17.74 26.29
N LEU A 30 -12.11 16.47 26.71
CA LEU A 30 -11.21 15.38 26.37
C LEU A 30 -11.19 15.10 24.87
N HIS A 31 -12.35 15.08 24.20
CA HIS A 31 -12.42 14.91 22.74
C HIS A 31 -11.69 16.03 21.97
N GLN A 32 -11.87 17.28 22.38
CA GLN A 32 -11.13 18.40 21.76
C GLN A 32 -9.61 18.26 21.98
N THR A 33 -9.20 17.86 23.17
CA THR A 33 -7.78 17.62 23.50
C THR A 33 -7.22 16.44 22.70
N PHE A 34 -8.00 15.38 22.53
CA PHE A 34 -7.65 14.22 21.73
C PHE A 34 -7.42 14.60 20.28
N LEU A 35 -8.35 15.31 19.63
CA LEU A 35 -8.20 15.76 18.25
C LEU A 35 -6.94 16.59 18.05
N LYS A 36 -6.70 17.58 18.92
CA LYS A 36 -5.48 18.39 18.88
C LYS A 36 -4.21 17.55 19.02
N ASN A 37 -4.20 16.58 19.91
CA ASN A 37 -3.04 15.72 20.14
C ASN A 37 -2.86 14.69 19.02
N LEU A 38 -3.95 14.27 18.38
CA LEU A 38 -3.95 13.39 17.21
C LEU A 38 -3.37 14.13 16.00
N GLU A 39 -3.86 15.32 15.67
CA GLU A 39 -3.34 16.16 14.58
C GLU A 39 -1.84 16.43 14.73
N ALA A 40 -1.40 16.75 15.96
CA ALA A 40 0.02 16.96 16.25
C ALA A 40 0.87 15.69 16.10
N PHE A 41 0.29 14.51 16.40
CA PHE A 41 0.95 13.23 16.24
C PHE A 41 1.00 12.80 14.77
N GLU A 42 -0.09 12.95 14.02
CA GLU A 42 -0.21 12.59 12.61
C GLU A 42 0.89 13.23 11.77
N ALA A 43 1.09 14.54 11.88
CA ALA A 43 2.14 15.23 11.14
C ALA A 43 3.56 14.66 11.41
N VAL A 44 3.85 14.33 12.67
CA VAL A 44 5.15 13.74 13.04
C VAL A 44 5.25 12.31 12.54
N ALA A 45 4.19 11.51 12.69
CA ALA A 45 4.14 10.12 12.24
C ALA A 45 4.31 10.01 10.72
N GLU A 46 3.65 10.87 9.94
CA GLU A 46 3.78 10.95 8.49
C GLU A 46 5.22 11.31 8.08
N SER A 47 5.81 12.32 8.70
CA SER A 47 7.20 12.72 8.39
C SER A 47 8.21 11.61 8.69
N TYR A 48 8.03 10.90 9.80
CA TYR A 48 8.87 9.77 10.19
C TYR A 48 8.68 8.57 9.25
N HIS A 49 7.45 8.28 8.88
CA HIS A 49 7.13 7.24 7.90
C HIS A 49 7.79 7.53 6.54
N ALA A 50 7.66 8.77 6.04
CA ALA A 50 8.28 9.20 4.79
C ALA A 50 9.81 9.03 4.82
N ALA A 51 10.46 9.41 5.91
CA ALA A 51 11.91 9.25 6.08
C ALA A 51 12.34 7.77 6.05
N ILE A 52 11.57 6.87 6.69
CA ILE A 52 11.82 5.43 6.63
C ILE A 52 11.68 4.91 5.20
N GLN A 53 10.64 5.33 4.48
CA GLN A 53 10.42 4.91 3.09
C GLN A 53 11.59 5.32 2.21
N GLU A 54 12.06 6.56 2.32
CA GLU A 54 13.19 7.08 1.54
C GLU A 54 14.47 6.27 1.79
N ILE A 55 14.78 5.97 3.06
CA ILE A 55 15.97 5.17 3.41
C ILE A 55 15.82 3.73 2.88
N ASN A 56 14.63 3.13 3.00
CA ASN A 56 14.38 1.79 2.51
C ASN A 56 14.53 1.71 0.98
N ASP A 57 14.00 2.69 0.25
CA ASP A 57 14.10 2.75 -1.22
C ASP A 57 15.57 2.82 -1.67
N LYS A 58 16.37 3.69 -1.04
CA LYS A 58 17.81 3.78 -1.32
C LYS A 58 18.53 2.46 -1.04
N ARG A 59 18.19 1.80 0.07
CA ARG A 59 18.75 0.50 0.43
C ARG A 59 18.36 -0.59 -0.57
N GLN A 60 17.10 -0.67 -0.99
CA GLN A 60 16.64 -1.68 -1.95
C GLN A 60 17.33 -1.52 -3.31
N LEU A 61 17.52 -0.28 -3.79
CA LEU A 61 18.27 -0.02 -5.03
C LEU A 61 19.75 -0.39 -4.92
N ALA A 62 20.38 -0.08 -3.78
CA ALA A 62 21.77 -0.48 -3.53
C ALA A 62 21.90 -2.01 -3.48
N GLU A 63 20.97 -2.69 -2.82
CA GLU A 63 20.98 -4.16 -2.74
C GLU A 63 20.74 -4.80 -4.10
N LEU A 64 19.84 -4.25 -4.92
CA LEU A 64 19.62 -4.73 -6.29
C LEU A 64 20.92 -4.69 -7.11
N LYS A 65 21.69 -3.59 -7.01
CA LYS A 65 23.00 -3.46 -7.66
C LYS A 65 24.01 -4.48 -7.13
N ASN A 66 24.04 -4.68 -5.81
CA ASN A 66 24.92 -5.67 -5.18
C ASN A 66 24.61 -7.10 -5.65
N ILE A 67 23.33 -7.46 -5.75
CA ILE A 67 22.90 -8.78 -6.25
C ILE A 67 23.32 -8.93 -7.71
N GLU A 68 23.12 -7.91 -8.56
CA GLU A 68 23.55 -7.96 -9.96
C GLU A 68 25.06 -8.19 -10.09
N GLU A 69 25.87 -7.51 -9.27
CA GLU A 69 27.33 -7.67 -9.27
C GLU A 69 27.78 -9.05 -8.75
N ARG A 70 27.12 -9.59 -7.73
CA ARG A 70 27.50 -10.85 -7.08
C ARG A 70 27.00 -12.10 -7.81
N GLU A 71 25.77 -12.03 -8.30
CA GLU A 71 25.01 -13.19 -8.79
C GLU A 71 24.61 -13.04 -10.27
N GLY A 72 24.64 -11.82 -10.80
CA GLY A 72 24.04 -11.49 -12.09
C GLY A 72 22.52 -11.38 -12.00
N LYS A 73 21.86 -11.41 -13.16
CA LYS A 73 20.40 -11.30 -13.28
C LYS A 73 19.70 -12.63 -13.02
N THR A 74 19.80 -13.10 -11.78
CA THR A 74 19.14 -14.32 -11.29
C THR A 74 17.68 -14.06 -10.93
N PHE A 75 16.95 -15.10 -10.51
CA PHE A 75 15.61 -14.94 -9.94
C PHE A 75 15.61 -13.97 -8.74
N HIS A 76 16.64 -14.03 -7.89
CA HIS A 76 16.79 -13.13 -6.74
C HIS A 76 16.89 -11.66 -7.15
N TYR A 77 17.64 -11.37 -8.22
CA TYR A 77 17.67 -10.03 -8.81
C TYR A 77 16.29 -9.60 -9.31
N TYR A 78 15.63 -10.45 -10.12
CA TYR A 78 14.36 -10.09 -10.73
C TYR A 78 13.21 -10.00 -9.73
N SER A 79 13.20 -10.82 -8.68
CA SER A 79 12.17 -10.73 -7.63
C SER A 79 12.26 -9.40 -6.89
N LEU A 80 13.48 -8.94 -6.53
CA LEU A 80 13.66 -7.62 -5.93
C LEU A 80 13.33 -6.49 -6.91
N ALA A 81 13.71 -6.62 -8.19
CA ALA A 81 13.37 -5.62 -9.21
C ALA A 81 11.85 -5.48 -9.42
N VAL A 82 11.13 -6.59 -9.44
CA VAL A 82 9.65 -6.63 -9.48
C VAL A 82 9.08 -5.91 -8.27
N MET A 83 9.56 -6.19 -7.05
CA MET A 83 9.08 -5.52 -5.84
C MET A 83 9.30 -4.01 -5.85
N ILE A 84 10.48 -3.56 -6.27
CA ILE A 84 10.80 -2.13 -6.37
C ILE A 84 9.86 -1.46 -7.39
N SER A 85 9.69 -2.06 -8.58
CA SER A 85 8.82 -1.54 -9.62
C SER A 85 7.36 -1.49 -9.18
N ALA A 86 6.87 -2.57 -8.57
CA ALA A 86 5.51 -2.66 -8.07
C ALA A 86 5.22 -1.63 -6.97
N LYS A 87 6.16 -1.42 -6.03
CA LYS A 87 6.02 -0.38 -5.01
C LYS A 87 5.89 1.01 -5.63
N GLN A 88 6.70 1.32 -6.64
CA GLN A 88 6.63 2.60 -7.35
C GLN A 88 5.30 2.78 -8.09
N ILE A 89 4.78 1.73 -8.72
CA ILE A 89 3.48 1.76 -9.38
C ILE A 89 2.39 1.98 -8.33
N ASN A 90 2.38 1.22 -7.25
CA ASN A 90 1.38 1.32 -6.20
C ASN A 90 1.32 2.73 -5.59
N ASN A 91 2.48 3.34 -5.32
CA ASN A 91 2.59 4.72 -4.83
C ASN A 91 2.14 5.78 -5.85
N LEU A 92 2.24 5.49 -7.15
CA LEU A 92 1.77 6.39 -8.20
C LEU A 92 0.25 6.31 -8.34
N ILE A 93 -0.30 5.09 -8.43
CA ILE A 93 -1.71 4.86 -8.69
C ILE A 93 -2.60 5.06 -7.45
N SER A 94 -2.03 5.14 -6.25
CA SER A 94 -2.76 5.46 -5.02
C SER A 94 -3.11 6.94 -4.88
N GLN A 95 -2.54 7.81 -5.72
CA GLN A 95 -2.79 9.25 -5.67
C GLN A 95 -4.18 9.58 -6.24
N ASP A 96 -4.86 10.56 -5.65
CA ASP A 96 -6.16 11.05 -6.13
C ASP A 96 -6.17 11.38 -7.63
N LYS A 97 -5.03 11.87 -8.12
CA LYS A 97 -4.77 12.14 -9.53
C LYS A 97 -3.36 11.67 -9.86
N PHE A 98 -3.23 10.91 -10.93
CA PHE A 98 -1.94 10.48 -11.45
C PHE A 98 -1.90 10.57 -12.97
N ASP A 99 -0.70 10.65 -13.52
CA ASP A 99 -0.47 10.56 -14.97
C ASP A 99 -0.65 9.11 -15.42
N ALA A 100 -1.78 8.83 -16.06
CA ALA A 100 -2.13 7.49 -16.50
C ALA A 100 -1.21 6.95 -17.61
N GLU A 101 -0.62 7.81 -18.45
CA GLU A 101 0.34 7.38 -19.47
C GLU A 101 1.67 7.00 -18.83
N ALA A 102 2.15 7.81 -17.89
CA ALA A 102 3.34 7.48 -17.10
C ALA A 102 3.15 6.20 -16.29
N ALA A 103 1.96 6.01 -15.69
CA ALA A 103 1.62 4.79 -14.97
C ALA A 103 1.57 3.56 -15.90
N MET A 104 0.95 3.66 -17.08
CA MET A 104 0.93 2.57 -18.06
C MET A 104 2.33 2.15 -18.48
N LYS A 105 3.23 3.12 -18.72
CA LYS A 105 4.61 2.83 -19.07
C LYS A 105 5.30 2.01 -17.97
N LYS A 106 5.15 2.41 -16.71
CA LYS A 106 5.71 1.66 -15.57
C LYS A 106 5.11 0.25 -15.45
N VAL A 107 3.79 0.11 -15.66
CA VAL A 107 3.14 -1.21 -15.67
C VAL A 107 3.71 -2.11 -16.78
N SER A 108 3.97 -1.58 -17.98
CA SER A 108 4.61 -2.35 -19.05
C SER A 108 6.07 -2.72 -18.77
N GLU A 109 6.80 -1.85 -18.06
CA GLU A 109 8.14 -2.19 -17.55
C GLU A 109 8.06 -3.32 -16.51
N LEU A 110 7.08 -3.28 -15.60
CA LEU A 110 6.80 -4.37 -14.65
C LEU A 110 6.44 -5.68 -15.38
N GLU A 111 5.63 -5.63 -16.43
CA GLU A 111 5.30 -6.82 -17.26
C GLU A 111 6.54 -7.51 -17.81
N THR A 112 7.52 -6.72 -18.23
CA THR A 112 8.80 -7.25 -18.70
C THR A 112 9.61 -7.88 -17.56
N LEU A 113 9.64 -7.24 -16.38
CA LEU A 113 10.34 -7.76 -15.20
C LEU A 113 9.73 -9.06 -14.68
N VAL A 114 8.40 -9.18 -14.65
CA VAL A 114 7.70 -10.40 -14.22
C VAL A 114 7.97 -11.54 -15.20
N ALA A 115 7.99 -11.27 -16.50
CA ALA A 115 8.38 -12.26 -17.51
C ALA A 115 9.84 -12.73 -17.31
N GLN A 116 10.76 -11.81 -17.06
CA GLN A 116 12.16 -12.13 -16.79
C GLN A 116 12.35 -12.92 -15.48
N ALA A 117 11.61 -12.58 -14.42
CA ALA A 117 11.58 -13.34 -13.18
C ALA A 117 11.13 -14.78 -13.44
N LYS A 118 10.07 -14.96 -14.23
CA LYS A 118 9.57 -16.28 -14.62
C LYS A 118 10.59 -17.09 -15.42
N GLU A 119 11.29 -16.47 -16.37
CA GLU A 119 12.35 -17.13 -17.14
C GLU A 119 13.55 -17.52 -16.25
N ALA A 120 13.85 -16.71 -15.24
CA ALA A 120 14.92 -16.97 -14.29
C ALA A 120 14.57 -18.08 -13.27
N ASP A 121 13.28 -18.32 -12.99
CA ASP A 121 12.79 -19.39 -12.11
C ASP A 121 12.77 -20.77 -12.80
N LYS A 122 13.95 -21.28 -13.16
CA LYS A 122 14.11 -22.56 -13.88
C LYS A 122 13.52 -23.78 -13.14
N GLY A 123 13.33 -23.68 -11.82
CA GLY A 123 12.79 -24.77 -10.99
C GLY A 123 11.28 -24.71 -10.77
N GLY A 124 10.61 -23.61 -11.13
CA GLY A 124 9.18 -23.40 -10.84
C GLY A 124 8.85 -23.35 -9.35
N MET A 125 9.85 -23.30 -8.47
CA MET A 125 9.66 -23.34 -7.02
C MET A 125 9.08 -22.02 -6.50
N ASN A 126 9.20 -20.94 -7.27
CA ASN A 126 8.76 -19.61 -6.89
C ASN A 126 7.44 -19.22 -7.57
N PHE A 127 6.65 -20.22 -7.95
CA PHE A 127 5.38 -20.04 -8.67
C PHE A 127 4.40 -19.11 -7.94
N SER A 128 4.34 -19.17 -6.60
CA SER A 128 3.43 -18.30 -5.81
C SER A 128 3.69 -16.83 -6.12
N PHE A 129 4.94 -16.38 -5.90
CA PHE A 129 5.36 -15.01 -6.17
C PHE A 129 5.21 -14.61 -7.64
N ILE A 130 5.56 -15.49 -8.58
CA ILE A 130 5.41 -15.17 -10.01
C ILE A 130 3.94 -14.97 -10.37
N ASN A 131 3.05 -15.79 -9.80
CA ASN A 131 1.62 -15.69 -10.05
C ASN A 131 1.03 -14.42 -9.44
N SER A 132 1.31 -14.12 -8.16
CA SER A 132 0.81 -12.90 -7.51
C SER A 132 1.39 -11.62 -8.12
N ALA A 133 2.65 -11.60 -8.53
CA ALA A 133 3.21 -10.50 -9.32
C ALA A 133 2.49 -10.35 -10.67
N GLY A 134 2.12 -11.46 -11.29
CA GLY A 134 1.31 -11.52 -12.50
C GLY A 134 -0.13 -11.01 -12.33
N GLN A 135 -0.75 -11.22 -11.17
CA GLN A 135 -2.07 -10.68 -10.85
C GLN A 135 -1.99 -9.19 -10.56
N TYR A 136 -1.02 -8.76 -9.75
CA TYR A 136 -0.83 -7.35 -9.44
C TYR A 136 -0.64 -6.50 -10.70
N GLN A 137 0.27 -6.91 -11.60
CA GLN A 137 0.47 -6.15 -12.85
C GLN A 137 -0.82 -6.06 -13.69
N LEU A 138 -1.64 -7.11 -13.70
CA LEU A 138 -2.88 -7.15 -14.48
C LEU A 138 -3.92 -6.19 -13.90
N GLU A 139 -4.15 -6.25 -12.60
CA GLU A 139 -5.12 -5.38 -11.91
C GLU A 139 -4.66 -3.92 -11.88
N ALA A 140 -3.36 -3.67 -11.70
CA ALA A 140 -2.80 -2.33 -11.86
C ALA A 140 -3.02 -1.79 -13.29
N LYS A 141 -2.77 -2.61 -14.32
CA LYS A 141 -3.01 -2.24 -15.73
C LYS A 141 -4.47 -1.88 -16.00
N LYS A 142 -5.39 -2.71 -15.50
CA LYS A 142 -6.83 -2.50 -15.61
C LYS A 142 -7.27 -1.19 -14.98
N TYR A 143 -6.86 -0.93 -13.74
CA TYR A 143 -7.18 0.32 -13.05
C TYR A 143 -6.62 1.54 -13.78
N VAL A 144 -5.34 1.49 -14.18
CA VAL A 144 -4.71 2.59 -14.92
C VAL A 144 -5.43 2.87 -16.25
N ARG A 145 -5.84 1.81 -16.98
CA ARG A 145 -6.65 1.98 -18.21
C ARG A 145 -8.00 2.63 -17.93
N ARG A 146 -8.72 2.21 -16.88
CA ARG A 146 -9.99 2.84 -16.50
C ARG A 146 -9.81 4.35 -16.29
N VAL A 147 -8.76 4.75 -15.57
CA VAL A 147 -8.45 6.17 -15.32
C VAL A 147 -8.08 6.90 -16.61
N ARG A 148 -7.21 6.32 -17.45
CA ARG A 148 -6.81 6.87 -18.76
C ARG A 148 -8.02 7.09 -19.67
N ASP A 149 -8.87 6.08 -19.78
CA ASP A 149 -10.01 6.03 -20.68
C ASP A 149 -11.24 6.74 -20.08
N LYS A 150 -11.12 7.25 -18.85
CA LYS A 150 -12.16 7.97 -18.11
C LYS A 150 -13.46 7.17 -17.99
N VAL A 151 -13.34 5.86 -17.83
CA VAL A 151 -14.50 4.96 -17.73
C VAL A 151 -15.15 5.14 -16.34
N PRO A 152 -16.39 5.64 -16.27
CA PRO A 152 -17.05 5.90 -15.00
C PRO A 152 -17.37 4.58 -14.27
N TYR A 153 -17.39 4.63 -12.94
CA TYR A 153 -17.96 3.57 -12.11
C TYR A 153 -19.49 3.58 -12.21
N SER A 154 -20.11 2.40 -12.16
CA SER A 154 -21.56 2.30 -11.97
C SER A 154 -21.95 2.82 -10.58
N ASP A 155 -23.23 3.10 -10.36
CA ASP A 155 -23.67 3.57 -9.03
C ASP A 155 -23.47 2.51 -7.95
N TRP A 156 -23.66 1.24 -8.31
CA TRP A 156 -23.35 0.11 -7.42
C TRP A 156 -21.85 0.00 -7.10
N ASP A 157 -20.96 0.18 -8.09
CA ASP A 157 -19.52 0.19 -7.85
C ASP A 157 -19.13 1.34 -6.90
N LYS A 158 -19.73 2.53 -7.07
CA LYS A 158 -19.46 3.68 -6.20
C LYS A 158 -19.88 3.40 -4.75
N GLU A 159 -21.00 2.70 -4.56
CA GLU A 159 -21.44 2.28 -3.23
C GLU A 159 -20.47 1.26 -2.62
N GLN A 160 -20.04 0.26 -3.39
CA GLN A 160 -19.06 -0.72 -2.90
C GLN A 160 -17.69 -0.12 -2.58
N LEU A 161 -17.23 0.84 -3.38
CA LEU A 161 -15.96 1.53 -3.13
C LEU A 161 -15.94 2.28 -1.78
N GLN A 162 -17.09 2.59 -1.20
CA GLN A 162 -17.19 3.22 0.12
C GLN A 162 -17.09 2.21 1.28
N ASP A 163 -17.27 0.92 1.02
CA ASP A 163 -17.14 -0.13 2.02
C ASP A 163 -15.73 -0.72 2.03
N ALA A 164 -15.00 -0.47 3.13
CA ALA A 164 -13.65 -0.98 3.32
C ALA A 164 -13.54 -2.50 3.18
N ASN A 165 -14.60 -3.27 3.47
CA ASN A 165 -14.56 -4.74 3.44
C ASN A 165 -14.79 -5.33 2.06
N SER A 166 -15.47 -4.61 1.17
CA SER A 166 -15.89 -5.10 -0.14
C SER A 166 -15.36 -4.28 -1.32
N SER A 167 -14.75 -3.11 -1.08
CA SER A 167 -14.18 -2.24 -2.12
C SER A 167 -13.23 -2.95 -3.10
N TRP A 168 -12.46 -3.95 -2.64
CA TRP A 168 -11.58 -4.74 -3.48
C TRP A 168 -12.33 -5.61 -4.51
N MET A 169 -13.62 -5.84 -4.34
CA MET A 169 -14.45 -6.60 -5.28
C MET A 169 -14.80 -5.80 -6.54
N VAL A 170 -14.63 -4.47 -6.51
CA VAL A 170 -14.93 -3.61 -7.65
C VAL A 170 -13.84 -3.78 -8.71
N ASP A 171 -14.27 -4.14 -9.91
CA ASP A 171 -13.36 -4.37 -11.04
C ASP A 171 -12.67 -3.08 -11.49
N ASP A 172 -11.44 -3.25 -11.96
CA ASP A 172 -10.60 -2.17 -12.48
C ASP A 172 -10.49 -1.01 -11.47
N SER A 173 -10.23 -1.33 -10.20
CA SER A 173 -10.18 -0.37 -9.10
C SER A 173 -8.84 -0.41 -8.36
N PHE A 174 -8.49 0.71 -7.73
CA PHE A 174 -7.30 0.76 -6.88
C PHE A 174 -7.38 -0.24 -5.71
N PRO A 175 -8.51 -0.37 -4.97
CA PRO A 175 -8.62 -1.40 -3.92
C PRO A 175 -8.35 -2.82 -4.41
N ARG A 176 -8.80 -3.17 -5.63
CA ARG A 176 -8.48 -4.46 -6.25
C ARG A 176 -6.98 -4.61 -6.49
N ALA A 177 -6.35 -3.63 -7.14
CA ALA A 177 -4.92 -3.66 -7.40
C ALA A 177 -4.08 -3.69 -6.11
N LEU A 178 -4.49 -2.95 -5.07
CA LEU A 178 -3.84 -2.92 -3.77
C LEU A 178 -3.93 -4.27 -3.05
N ARG A 179 -5.05 -4.98 -3.19
CA ARG A 179 -5.18 -6.33 -2.65
C ARG A 179 -4.14 -7.27 -3.27
N GLU A 180 -4.07 -7.32 -4.60
CA GLU A 180 -3.11 -8.18 -5.31
C GLU A 180 -1.65 -7.76 -5.02
N TYR A 181 -1.40 -6.45 -4.83
CA TYR A 181 -0.09 -5.94 -4.38
C TYR A 181 0.31 -6.53 -3.03
N ASN A 182 -0.61 -6.55 -2.06
CA ASN A 182 -0.35 -7.10 -0.73
C ASN A 182 -0.12 -8.61 -0.79
N GLU A 183 -0.91 -9.35 -1.58
CA GLU A 183 -0.69 -10.78 -1.81
C GLU A 183 0.71 -11.05 -2.39
N MET A 184 1.15 -10.24 -3.36
CA MET A 184 2.50 -10.31 -3.92
C MET A 184 3.59 -10.01 -2.88
N VAL A 185 3.39 -9.00 -2.01
CA VAL A 185 4.32 -8.68 -0.91
C VAL A 185 4.46 -9.87 0.04
N ASP A 186 3.35 -10.51 0.41
CA ASP A 186 3.35 -11.66 1.31
C ASP A 186 4.09 -12.86 0.70
N ASP A 187 3.83 -13.16 -0.58
CA ASP A 187 4.55 -14.21 -1.30
C ASP A 187 6.05 -13.90 -1.42
N TYR A 188 6.41 -12.65 -1.71
CA TYR A 188 7.82 -12.22 -1.76
C TYR A 188 8.52 -12.44 -0.41
N ASN A 189 7.86 -12.09 0.69
CA ASN A 189 8.39 -12.29 2.04
C ASN A 189 8.53 -13.79 2.40
N SER A 190 7.86 -14.68 1.68
CA SER A 190 7.95 -16.13 1.83
C SER A 190 9.09 -16.77 1.03
N LEU A 191 9.71 -16.04 0.09
CA LEU A 191 10.89 -16.47 -0.65
C LEU A 191 12.08 -16.57 0.32
N ARG A 192 12.30 -17.75 0.90
CA ARG A 192 13.44 -18.06 1.76
C ARG A 192 14.46 -18.91 1.03
#